data_AF-A0A1M6E2U8-F1
#
_entry.id   AF-A0A1M6E2U8-F1
#
_cell.length_a   1.000
_cell.length_b   1.000
_cell.length_c   1.000
_cell.angle_alpha   90.00
_cell.angle_beta   90.00
_cell.angle_gamma   90.00
#
_symmetry.space_group_name_H-M   'P 1'
#
loop_
_entity.id
_entity.type
_entity.pdbx_description
1 polymer ?
#
loop_
_entity_poly.entity_id
_entity_poly.type
_entity_poly.pdbx_seq_one_letter_code
_entity_poly.pdbx_strand_id
1 'polypeptide(L)' 'MNHRRNFIKKTAITSAGIAILPNISLGKSFKRNTEKLKVAVLGIGLRGTNHLNNLLKRDDVLITAICDIDPARI' A
#
# COMPACT_ATOMS: atom_id res chain seq x y z
N MET A 1 46.98 16.34 8.47
CA MET A 1 45.94 15.84 9.42
C MET A 1 44.57 16.43 9.09
N ASN A 2 43.65 15.69 8.46
CA ASN A 2 42.23 16.08 8.37
C ASN A 2 41.25 14.91 8.12
N HIS A 3 41.70 13.66 8.28
CA HIS A 3 40.88 12.47 7.98
C HIS A 3 39.62 12.35 8.84
N ARG A 4 39.73 12.56 10.17
CA ARG A 4 38.55 12.54 11.07
C ARG A 4 37.52 13.61 10.71
N ARG A 5 37.97 14.84 10.42
CA ARG A 5 37.08 15.95 10.07
C ARG A 5 36.36 15.68 8.74
N ASN A 6 37.06 15.12 7.77
CA ASN A 6 36.48 14.74 6.49
C ASN A 6 35.51 13.57 6.62
N PHE A 7 35.82 12.58 7.45
CA PHE A 7 34.91 11.46 7.74
C PHE A 7 33.61 11.97 8.37
N ILE A 8 33.69 12.78 9.43
CA ILE A 8 32.49 13.33 10.10
C ILE A 8 31.64 14.15 9.14
N LYS A 9 32.26 15.04 8.34
CA LYS A 9 31.53 15.85 7.34
C LYS A 9 30.83 14.98 6.29
N LYS A 10 31.52 13.97 5.75
CA LYS A 10 30.93 13.06 4.76
C LYS A 10 29.79 12.25 5.37
N THR A 11 29.99 11.65 6.54
CA THR A 11 28.95 10.86 7.22
C THR A 11 27.73 11.71 7.55
N ALA A 12 27.93 12.95 8.02
CA ALA A 12 26.82 13.87 8.33
C ALA A 12 26.03 14.29 7.08
N ILE A 13 26.72 14.59 5.96
CA ILE A 13 26.04 14.94 4.69
C ILE A 13 25.29 13.72 4.14
N THR A 14 25.90 12.54 4.17
CA THR A 14 25.25 11.31 3.68
C THR A 14 24.03 10.95 4.53
N SER A 15 24.13 11.01 5.86
CA SER A 15 22.98 10.69 6.74
C SER A 15 21.86 11.72 6.62
N ALA A 16 22.20 13.01 6.52
CA ALA A 16 21.21 14.06 6.25
C ALA A 16 20.54 13.86 4.88
N GLY A 17 21.32 13.53 3.85
CA GLY A 17 20.83 13.23 2.50
C GLY A 17 19.85 12.05 2.45
N ILE A 18 20.12 11.00 3.22
CA ILE A 18 19.22 9.84 3.38
C ILE A 18 17.92 10.24 4.09
N ALA A 19 18.01 11.06 5.15
CA ALA A 19 16.85 11.49 5.93
C ALA A 19 15.89 12.38 5.11
N ILE A 20 16.41 13.23 4.22
CA ILE A 20 15.58 14.14 3.40
C ILE A 20 15.05 13.50 2.11
N LEU A 21 15.64 12.40 1.64
CA LEU A 21 15.25 11.71 0.40
C LEU A 21 14.87 10.24 0.65
N PRO A 22 13.78 9.99 1.40
CA PRO A 22 13.36 8.62 1.77
C PRO A 22 13.05 7.74 0.55
N ASN A 23 12.58 8.35 -0.55
CA ASN A 23 12.26 7.65 -1.80
C ASN A 23 13.48 6.97 -2.45
N ILE A 24 14.68 7.54 -2.26
CA ILE A 24 15.94 6.96 -2.79
C ILE A 24 16.48 5.92 -1.81
N SER A 25 16.38 6.17 -0.50
CA SER A 25 16.91 5.27 0.54
C SER A 25 16.14 3.96 0.69
N LEU A 26 14.82 3.95 0.46
CA LEU A 26 13.97 2.76 0.66
C LEU A 26 13.73 1.95 -0.60
N GLY A 27 14.30 2.32 -1.76
CA GLY A 27 14.13 1.63 -3.04
C GLY A 27 12.69 1.57 -3.56
N LYS A 28 11.73 2.12 -2.81
CA LYS A 28 10.31 2.15 -3.15
C LYS A 28 10.01 3.53 -3.71
N SER A 29 10.03 3.64 -5.04
CA SER A 29 9.22 4.69 -5.67
C SER A 29 7.80 4.48 -5.18
N PHE A 30 7.30 5.39 -4.35
CA PHE A 30 5.87 5.55 -4.12
C PHE A 30 5.24 6.08 -5.42
N LYS A 31 5.34 5.32 -6.52
CA LYS A 31 4.36 5.45 -7.58
C LYS A 31 3.06 5.07 -6.91
N ARG A 32 2.23 6.08 -6.65
CA ARG A 32 0.85 5.89 -6.23
C ARG A 32 0.25 4.96 -7.27
N ASN A 33 0.01 3.71 -6.89
CA ASN A 33 -0.64 2.77 -7.78
C ASN A 33 -2.06 3.32 -7.98
N THR A 34 -2.34 3.85 -9.17
CA THR A 34 -3.65 4.41 -9.51
C THR A 34 -4.64 3.32 -9.90
N GLU A 35 -4.17 2.07 -10.03
CA GLU A 35 -5.03 0.94 -10.31
C GLU A 35 -5.88 0.61 -9.08
N LYS A 36 -7.19 0.40 -9.32
CA LYS A 36 -8.10 -0.07 -8.29
C LYS A 36 -7.75 -1.51 -7.90
N LEU A 37 -7.83 -1.81 -6.60
CA LEU A 37 -7.71 -3.16 -6.08
C LEU A 37 -8.89 -4.02 -6.54
N LYS A 38 -8.61 -5.07 -7.31
CA LYS A 38 -9.62 -6.03 -7.75
C LYS A 38 -9.88 -7.07 -6.65
N VAL A 39 -11.13 -7.20 -6.22
CA VAL A 39 -11.51 -8.08 -5.10
C VAL A 39 -12.65 -9.01 -5.52
N ALA A 40 -12.57 -10.27 -5.13
CA ALA A 40 -13.68 -11.22 -5.19
C ALA A 40 -14.18 -11.52 -3.76
N VAL A 41 -15.50 -11.63 -3.58
CA VAL A 41 -16.11 -11.98 -2.29
C VAL A 41 -16.73 -13.37 -2.40
N LEU A 42 -16.21 -14.33 -1.65
CA LEU A 42 -16.72 -15.70 -1.58
C LEU A 42 -17.43 -15.90 -0.23
N GLY A 43 -18.70 -16.27 -0.27
CA GLY A 43 -19.59 -16.30 0.89
C GLY A 43 -20.12 -14.91 1.22
N ILE A 44 -21.33 -14.61 0.76
CA ILE A 44 -22.04 -13.34 0.98
C ILE A 44 -23.23 -13.51 1.94
N GLY A 45 -23.03 -14.31 3.00
CA GLY A 45 -23.90 -14.30 4.18
C GLY A 45 -23.65 -13.11 5.11
N LEU A 46 -24.01 -13.21 6.39
CA LEU A 46 -23.95 -12.14 7.40
C LEU A 46 -22.66 -11.28 7.39
N ARG A 47 -21.49 -11.92 7.45
CA ARG A 47 -20.20 -11.19 7.46
C ARG A 47 -19.78 -10.79 6.05
N GLY A 48 -20.11 -11.61 5.06
CA GLY A 48 -19.80 -11.33 3.65
C GLY A 48 -20.48 -10.06 3.16
N THR A 49 -21.77 -9.87 3.46
CA THR A 49 -22.51 -8.64 3.12
C THR A 49 -21.97 -7.41 3.86
N ASN A 50 -21.57 -7.55 5.13
CA ASN A 50 -20.92 -6.47 5.88
C ASN A 50 -19.57 -6.06 5.26
N HIS A 51 -18.75 -7.02 4.86
CA HIS A 51 -17.48 -6.75 4.17
C HIS A 51 -17.73 -6.16 2.78
N LEU A 52 -18.69 -6.69 2.03
CA LEU A 52 -19.13 -6.16 0.74
C LEU A 52 -19.56 -4.70 0.85
N ASN A 53 -20.38 -4.36 1.86
CA ASN A 53 -20.82 -2.98 2.11
C ASN A 53 -19.65 -2.03 2.42
N ASN A 54 -18.62 -2.51 3.14
CA ASN A 54 -17.42 -1.72 3.38
C ASN A 54 -16.58 -1.55 2.10
N LEU A 55 -16.47 -2.58 1.27
CA LEU A 55 -15.75 -2.54 0.00
C LEU A 55 -16.43 -1.60 -1.01
N LEU A 56 -17.76 -1.59 -1.07
CA LEU A 56 -18.53 -0.71 -1.97
C LEU A 56 -18.38 0.79 -1.62
N LYS A 57 -18.00 1.11 -0.39
CA LYS A 57 -17.76 2.50 0.06
C LYS A 57 -16.36 3.01 -0.29
N ARG A 58 -15.53 2.19 -0.92
CA ARG A 58 -14.16 2.55 -1.30
C ARG A 58 -14.07 2.90 -2.77
N ASP A 59 -13.45 4.03 -3.07
CA ASP A 59 -13.17 4.51 -4.43
C ASP A 59 -12.01 3.75 -5.10
N ASP A 60 -11.12 3.19 -4.29
CA ASP A 60 -9.91 2.46 -4.70
C ASP A 60 -10.11 0.94 -4.88
N VAL A 61 -11.35 0.45 -4.80
CA VAL A 61 -11.68 -0.98 -4.97
C VAL A 61 -12.59 -1.19 -6.18
N LEU A 62 -12.38 -2.32 -6.87
CA LEU A 62 -13.28 -2.85 -7.89
C LEU A 62 -13.66 -4.29 -7.51
N ILE A 63 -14.94 -4.54 -7.27
CA ILE A 63 -15.43 -5.89 -6.95
C ILE A 63 -15.69 -6.63 -8.26
N THR A 64 -14.91 -7.66 -8.54
CA THR A 64 -14.90 -8.34 -9.84
C THR A 64 -15.69 -9.64 -9.87
N ALA A 65 -15.97 -10.22 -8.71
CA ALA A 65 -16.73 -11.46 -8.60
C ALA A 65 -17.38 -11.59 -7.22
N ILE A 66 -18.53 -12.26 -7.20
CA ILE A 66 -19.26 -12.66 -6.00
C ILE A 66 -19.66 -14.13 -6.16
N CYS A 67 -19.59 -14.90 -5.07
CA CYS A 67 -19.99 -16.30 -5.04
C CYS A 67 -20.60 -16.65 -3.69
N ASP A 68 -21.63 -17.49 -3.68
CA ASP A 68 -22.23 -18.13 -2.52
C ASP A 68 -22.73 -19.52 -2.91
N ILE A 69 -22.86 -20.43 -1.94
CA ILE A 69 -23.44 -21.76 -2.18
C ILE A 69 -24.97 -21.70 -2.28
N ASP A 70 -25.57 -20.67 -1.68
CA ASP A 70 -27.00 -20.40 -1.73
C ASP A 70 -27.31 -19.50 -2.94
N PRO A 71 -27.96 -20.03 -4.01
CA PRO A 71 -28.25 -19.26 -5.21
C PRO A 71 -29.18 -18.06 -4.95
N ALA A 72 -29.95 -18.07 -3.85
CA ALA A 72 -30.85 -16.97 -3.52
C ALA A 72 -30.11 -15.72 -2.98
N ARG A 73 -28.81 -15.81 -2.72
CA ARG A 73 -28.02 -14.69 -2.19
C ARG A 73 -27.31 -13.86 -3.26
N ILE A 74 -27.08 -14.42 -4.44
CA ILE A 74 -26.34 -13.78 -5.55
C ILE A 74 -27.32 -13.07 -6.48
#